data_AF-A0A1S1JWR7-F1
#
_entry.id   AF-A0A1S1JWR7-F1
#
_cell.length_a   1.000
_cell.length_b   1.000
_cell.length_c   1.000
_cell.angle_alpha   90.00
_cell.angle_beta   90.00
_cell.angle_gamma   90.00
#
_symmetry.space_group_name_H-M   'P 1'
#
loop_
_entity.id
_entity.type
_entity.pdbx_description
1 polymer ?
#
loop_
_entity_poly.entity_id
_entity_poly.type
_entity_poly.pdbx_seq_one_letter_code
_entity_poly.pdbx_strand_id
1 'polypeptide(L)'
;MSVDLEYQGQRLGNTKIRSHIPYFTPLELDAPIHDNSSAEIGRVRSQPNQSELTRALRLAGRTFNYRLDCAHPTSPPMPALMLATTFAHFLYDDLPSDAPLSRFSR
;
A
#
# COMPACT_ATOMS: atom_id res chain seq x y z
N MET A 1 -9.01 -2.38 1.25
CA MET A 1 -9.36 -2.93 2.59
C MET A 1 -8.84 -1.97 3.66
N SER A 2 -9.53 -1.79 4.79
CA SER A 2 -8.97 -1.05 5.94
C SER A 2 -8.25 -2.03 6.85
N VAL A 3 -7.11 -1.63 7.40
CA VAL A 3 -6.35 -2.42 8.39
C VAL A 3 -5.98 -1.55 9.58
N ASP A 4 -5.87 -2.19 10.74
CA ASP A 4 -5.42 -1.54 11.95
C ASP A 4 -3.91 -1.67 12.12
N LEU A 5 -3.29 -0.60 12.63
CA LEU A 5 -1.90 -0.61 13.06
C LEU A 5 -1.89 -1.08 14.52
N GLU A 6 -1.68 -2.37 14.73
CA GLU A 6 -1.76 -2.97 16.07
C GLU A 6 -0.38 -3.26 16.65
N TYR A 7 -0.23 -3.02 17.95
CA TYR A 7 0.91 -3.49 18.74
C TYR A 7 0.43 -3.99 20.09
N GLN A 8 0.83 -5.21 20.47
CA GLN A 8 0.46 -5.85 21.74
C GLN A 8 -1.07 -5.86 22.00
N GLY A 9 -1.89 -6.12 20.97
CA GLY A 9 -3.35 -6.14 21.10
C GLY A 9 -4.00 -4.76 21.23
N GLN A 10 -3.21 -3.67 21.13
CA GLN A 10 -3.71 -2.30 21.12
C GLN A 10 -3.64 -1.73 19.72
N ARG A 11 -4.77 -1.24 19.22
CA ARG A 11 -4.82 -0.43 18.02
C ARG A 11 -4.12 0.90 18.29
N LEU A 12 -3.20 1.30 17.42
CA LEU A 12 -2.46 2.57 17.47
C LEU A 12 -2.83 3.52 16.31
N GLY A 13 -3.49 2.99 15.29
CA GLY A 13 -3.93 3.74 14.13
C GLY A 13 -4.62 2.86 13.10
N ASN A 14 -4.83 3.40 11.90
CA ASN A 14 -5.35 2.64 10.78
C ASN A 14 -4.82 3.17 9.44
N THR A 15 -4.96 2.34 8.40
CA THR A 15 -4.74 2.75 7.02
C THR A 15 -5.56 1.90 6.06
N LYS A 16 -5.65 2.34 4.80
CA LYS A 16 -6.23 1.54 3.72
C LYS A 16 -5.13 0.81 2.97
N ILE A 17 -5.20 -0.51 2.91
CA ILE A 17 -4.37 -1.32 2.02
C ILE A 17 -5.12 -1.58 0.71
N ARG A 18 -4.43 -1.35 -0.41
CA ARG A 18 -4.85 -1.78 -1.74
C ARG A 18 -4.38 -3.22 -1.93
N SER A 19 -5.34 -4.14 -1.99
CA SER A 19 -5.08 -5.58 -2.13
C SER A 19 -5.41 -6.12 -3.52
N HIS A 20 -5.95 -5.28 -4.41
CA HIS A 20 -6.27 -5.62 -5.79
C HIS A 20 -6.22 -4.36 -6.66
N ILE A 21 -5.50 -4.42 -7.78
CA ILE A 21 -5.54 -3.41 -8.83
C ILE A 21 -6.29 -3.99 -10.03
N PRO A 22 -7.59 -3.66 -10.22
CA PRO A 22 -8.27 -3.95 -11.48
C PRO A 22 -7.51 -3.36 -12.67
N TYR A 23 -7.57 -4.02 -13.83
CA TYR A 23 -6.85 -3.63 -15.04
C TYR A 23 -7.06 -2.16 -15.48
N PHE A 24 -8.11 -1.48 -15.02
CA PHE A 24 -8.47 -0.10 -15.42
C PHE A 24 -8.47 0.92 -14.27
N THR A 25 -7.96 0.56 -13.10
CA THR A 25 -7.94 1.46 -11.93
C THR A 25 -6.88 2.54 -12.10
N PRO A 26 -7.14 3.78 -11.64
CA PRO A 26 -6.10 4.80 -11.52
C PRO A 26 -4.87 4.21 -10.84
N LEU A 27 -3.74 4.31 -11.54
CA LEU A 27 -2.47 3.67 -11.19
C LEU A 27 -1.89 4.21 -9.87
N GLU A 28 -2.29 5.40 -9.46
CA GLU A 28 -1.74 6.11 -8.32
C GLU A 28 -2.45 5.71 -7.02
N LEU A 29 -1.67 5.16 -6.09
CA LEU A 29 -2.06 4.94 -4.71
C LEU A 29 -1.92 6.26 -3.97
N ASP A 30 -2.93 6.59 -3.18
CA ASP A 30 -2.87 7.66 -2.20
C ASP A 30 -3.59 7.19 -0.93
N ALA A 31 -2.81 6.59 -0.01
CA ALA A 31 -3.31 5.94 1.19
C ALA A 31 -2.82 6.69 2.45
N PRO A 32 -3.68 7.50 3.11
CA PRO A 32 -3.32 8.14 4.37
C PRO A 32 -3.26 7.11 5.50
N ILE A 33 -2.30 7.32 6.39
CA ILE A 33 -2.10 6.59 7.63
C ILE A 33 -2.51 7.52 8.77
N HIS A 34 -3.47 7.06 9.58
CA HIS A 34 -3.96 7.82 10.72
C HIS A 34 -3.54 7.17 12.03
N ASP A 35 -3.33 7.98 13.06
CA ASP A 35 -3.22 7.51 14.43
C ASP A 35 -4.61 7.27 15.08
N ASN A 36 -4.63 6.89 16.36
CA ASN A 36 -5.86 6.71 17.12
C ASN A 36 -6.70 7.97 17.31
N SER A 37 -6.09 9.15 17.23
CA SER A 37 -6.81 10.44 17.26
C SER A 37 -7.42 10.79 15.91
N SER A 38 -7.24 9.93 14.90
CA SER A 38 -7.61 10.16 13.50
C SER A 38 -6.78 11.27 12.83
N ALA A 39 -5.65 11.66 13.41
CA ALA A 39 -4.72 12.58 12.79
C ALA A 39 -3.88 11.85 11.75
N GLU A 40 -3.68 12.45 10.58
CA GLU A 40 -2.79 11.91 9.54
C GLU A 40 -1.34 12.05 9.98
N ILE A 41 -0.68 10.92 10.20
CA ILE A 41 0.73 10.84 10.63
C ILE A 41 1.67 10.48 9.48
N GLY A 42 1.11 10.01 8.36
CA GLY A 42 1.85 9.76 7.14
C GLY A 42 0.94 9.30 6.02
N ARG A 43 1.55 9.02 4.85
CA ARG A 43 0.83 8.71 3.63
C ARG A 43 1.69 7.86 2.71
N VAL A 44 1.11 6.79 2.19
CA VAL A 44 1.74 5.95 1.16
C VAL A 44 1.26 6.41 -0.20
N ARG A 45 2.19 6.77 -1.07
CA ARG A 45 1.93 7.13 -2.46
C ARG A 45 2.60 6.15 -3.40
N SER A 46 1.95 5.86 -4.54
CA SER A 46 2.60 5.15 -5.65
C SER A 46 2.67 6.03 -6.88
N GLN A 47 3.83 6.06 -7.52
CA GLN A 47 4.03 6.72 -8.81
C GLN A 47 4.40 5.69 -9.86
N PRO A 48 3.81 5.74 -11.08
CA PRO A 48 4.22 4.88 -12.17
C PRO A 48 5.72 5.04 -12.45
N ASN A 49 6.46 3.93 -12.51
CA ASN A 49 7.89 3.95 -12.82
C ASN A 49 8.16 3.87 -14.35
N GLN A 50 7.15 4.17 -15.17
CA GLN A 50 7.22 4.05 -16.63
C GLN A 50 7.02 5.39 -17.31
N SER A 51 7.77 5.62 -18.39
CA SER A 51 7.47 6.71 -19.32
C SER A 51 6.09 6.51 -19.95
N GLU A 52 5.43 7.60 -20.33
CA GLU A 52 4.12 7.54 -20.98
C GLU A 52 4.12 6.64 -22.23
N LEU A 53 5.25 6.61 -22.96
CA LEU A 53 5.44 5.78 -24.14
C LEU A 53 5.46 4.28 -23.81
N THR A 54 6.16 3.88 -22.74
CA THR A 54 6.22 2.48 -22.29
C THR A 54 4.85 2.01 -21.80
N ARG A 55 4.11 2.89 -21.12
CA ARG A 55 2.73 2.66 -20.68
C ARG A 55 1.77 2.48 -21.88
N ALA A 56 1.89 3.32 -22.90
CA ALA A 56 1.07 3.27 -24.11
C ALA A 56 1.30 1.98 -24.91
N LEU A 57 2.55 1.50 -24.95
CA LEU A 57 2.93 0.30 -25.69
C LEU A 57 2.75 -1.00 -24.89
N ARG A 58 2.34 -0.94 -23.62
CA ARG A 58 2.20 -2.10 -22.70
C ARG A 58 3.43 -3.02 -22.66
N LEU A 59 4.62 -2.47 -22.90
CA LEU A 59 5.85 -3.25 -23.15
C LEU A 59 6.52 -3.78 -21.88
N ALA A 60 6.13 -3.32 -20.69
CA ALA A 60 6.72 -3.75 -19.43
C ALA A 60 5.62 -3.94 -18.37
N GLY A 61 5.81 -4.93 -17.50
CA GLY A 61 4.96 -5.16 -16.33
C GLY A 61 4.78 -3.89 -15.49
N ARG A 62 3.65 -3.75 -14.82
CA ARG A 62 3.28 -2.53 -14.07
C ARG A 62 4.20 -2.38 -12.86
N THR A 63 5.26 -1.58 -12.99
CA THR A 63 6.18 -1.27 -11.90
C THR A 63 5.85 0.10 -11.30
N PHE A 64 5.82 0.15 -9.97
CA PHE A 64 5.50 1.36 -9.21
C PHE A 64 6.63 1.70 -8.24
N ASN A 65 6.92 2.98 -8.11
CA ASN A 65 7.74 3.50 -7.01
C ASN A 65 6.81 3.85 -5.85
N TYR A 66 7.08 3.31 -4.66
CA TYR A 66 6.35 3.65 -3.44
C TYR A 66 7.11 4.68 -2.64
N ARG A 67 6.38 5.64 -2.09
CA ARG A 67 6.90 6.67 -1.21
C ARG A 67 6.05 6.74 0.04
N LEU A 68 6.71 6.67 1.20
CA LEU A 68 6.11 6.94 2.50
C LEU A 68 6.45 8.39 2.87
N ASP A 69 5.45 9.26 2.82
CA ASP A 69 5.55 10.63 3.33
C ASP A 69 5.17 10.62 4.81
N CYS A 70 6.08 11.03 5.69
CA CYS A 70 5.81 11.15 7.12
C CYS A 70 5.50 12.62 7.46
N ALA A 71 4.37 12.88 8.12
CA ALA A 71 3.98 14.24 8.49
C ALA A 71 4.88 14.81 9.59
N HIS A 72 5.28 13.97 10.54
CA HIS A 72 6.23 14.27 11.61
C HIS A 72 6.89 12.97 12.09
N PRO A 73 8.02 13.05 12.82
CA PRO A 73 8.58 11.88 13.48
C PRO A 73 7.57 11.23 14.44
N THR A 74 7.55 9.91 14.49
CA THR A 74 6.73 9.13 15.44
C THR A 74 7.64 8.25 16.30
N SER A 75 7.16 7.88 17.49
CA SER A 75 7.91 7.01 18.39
C SER A 75 7.63 5.52 18.10
N PRO A 76 8.56 4.61 18.40
CA PRO A 76 8.30 3.17 18.35
C PRO A 76 7.01 2.81 19.10
N PRO A 77 6.17 1.91 18.56
CA PRO A 77 6.40 1.05 17.38
C PRO A 77 5.96 1.64 16.04
N MET A 78 5.43 2.88 16.01
CA MET A 78 4.75 3.45 14.84
C MET A 78 5.58 3.49 13.56
N PRO A 79 6.87 3.88 13.57
CA PRO A 79 7.69 3.85 12.35
C PRO A 79 7.75 2.47 11.69
N ALA A 80 7.83 1.40 12.48
CA ALA A 80 7.87 0.04 11.97
C ALA A 80 6.54 -0.37 11.34
N LEU A 81 5.41 0.02 11.95
CA LEU A 81 4.07 -0.25 11.42
C LEU A 81 3.81 0.55 10.11
N MET A 82 4.26 1.79 10.04
CA MET A 82 4.18 2.62 8.83
C MET A 82 5.03 2.07 7.67
N LEU A 83 6.22 1.53 7.98
CA LEU A 83 7.05 0.84 6.99
C LEU A 83 6.39 -0.46 6.53
N ALA A 84 5.89 -1.28 7.46
CA ALA A 84 5.23 -2.54 7.14
C ALA A 84 4.02 -2.35 6.21
N THR A 85 3.22 -1.29 6.44
CA THR A 85 2.09 -0.97 5.56
C THR A 85 2.53 -0.51 4.17
N THR A 86 3.61 0.27 4.07
CA THR A 86 4.22 0.62 2.78
C THR A 86 4.69 -0.62 2.02
N PHE A 87 5.37 -1.55 2.71
CA PHE A 87 5.78 -2.82 2.13
C PHE A 87 4.59 -3.69 1.70
N ALA A 88 3.50 -3.71 2.47
CA ALA A 88 2.30 -4.45 2.11
C ALA A 88 1.71 -3.95 0.79
N HIS A 89 1.68 -2.63 0.54
CA HIS A 89 1.26 -2.08 -0.74
C HIS A 89 2.14 -2.54 -1.91
N PHE A 90 3.46 -2.55 -1.73
CA PHE A 90 4.38 -3.08 -2.72
C PHE A 90 4.10 -4.57 -3.01
N LEU A 91 3.96 -5.38 -1.95
CA LEU A 91 3.72 -6.82 -2.09
C LEU A 91 2.38 -7.11 -2.80
N TYR A 92 1.28 -6.45 -2.42
CA TYR A 92 -0.02 -6.72 -3.03
C TYR A 92 -0.14 -6.26 -4.48
N ASP A 93 0.70 -5.31 -4.91
CA ASP A 93 0.71 -4.84 -6.29
C ASP A 93 1.66 -5.68 -7.18
N ASP A 94 2.72 -6.28 -6.61
CA ASP A 94 3.65 -7.17 -7.32
C ASP A 94 3.19 -8.64 -7.33
N LEU A 95 2.41 -9.06 -6.33
CA LEU A 95 1.78 -10.37 -6.36
C LEU A 95 0.80 -10.40 -7.55
N PRO A 96 0.98 -11.32 -8.53
CA PRO A 96 0.02 -11.45 -9.60
C PRO A 96 -1.36 -11.63 -8.97
N SER A 97 -2.35 -10.88 -9.45
CA SER A 97 -3.75 -10.94 -9.00
C SER A 97 -4.36 -12.35 -9.07
N ASP A 98 -3.62 -13.33 -9.59
CA ASP A 98 -3.91 -14.74 -9.71
C ASP A 98 -3.22 -15.62 -8.63
N ALA A 99 -2.92 -15.08 -7.44
CA ALA A 99 -2.58 -15.96 -6.32
C ALA A 99 -3.76 -16.93 -6.06
N PRO A 100 -3.56 -18.26 -6.15
CA PRO A 100 -4.62 -19.25 -6.30
C PRO A 100 -5.27 -19.60 -4.96
N LEU A 101 -5.94 -18.67 -4.30
CA LEU A 101 -6.67 -18.95 -3.06
C LEU A 101 -8.14 -19.34 -3.29
N SER A 102 -8.54 -19.63 -4.53
CA SER A 102 -9.93 -20.01 -4.86
C SER A 102 -10.09 -21.30 -5.66
N ARG A 103 -9.02 -22.06 -5.97
CA ARG A 103 -9.13 -23.27 -6.82
C ARG A 103 -8.74 -24.61 -6.19
N PHE A 104 -8.29 -24.66 -4.94
CA PHE A 104 -7.98 -25.93 -4.26
C PHE A 104 -8.55 -26.03 -2.84
N SER A 105 -9.84 -25.75 -2.71
CA SER A 105 -10.66 -26.25 -1.60
C SER A 105 -11.72 -27.18 -2.18
N ARG A 106 -11.34 -28.44 -2.39
CA ARG A 106 -12.24 -29.56 -2.58
C ARG A 106 -11.75 -30.73 -1.73
#